data_AF-A0A2R4WJH0-F1
#
_entry.id   AF-A0A2R4WJH0-F1
#
_cell.length_a   1.000
_cell.length_b   1.000
_cell.length_c   1.000
_cell.angle_alpha   90.00
_cell.angle_beta   90.00
_cell.angle_gamma   90.00
#
_symmetry.space_group_name_H-M   'P 1'
#
loop_
_entity.id
_entity.type
_entity.pdbx_description
1 polymer ?
#
loop_
_entity_poly.entity_id
_entity_poly.type
_entity_poly.pdbx_seq_one_letter_code
_entity_poly.pdbx_strand_id
1 'polypeptide(L)'
;MIRLRPSRTVPAQDKLYPLEFFIGATPLSLQANAASKARWMETVKGAARGRIDATYELGFVDEGPFCLTISSSRDAPMMGGTDNIVKPIMDALIHLAYNDDRSIERVVV
;
A
#
# COMPACT_ATOMS: atom_id res chain seq x y z
N MET A 1 -5.85 -7.59 1.47
CA MET A 1 -6.30 -6.46 0.61
C MET A 1 -5.62 -5.21 1.11
N ILE A 2 -5.14 -4.37 0.21
CA ILE A 2 -4.69 -3.01 0.50
C ILE A 2 -5.61 -2.04 -0.26
N ARG A 3 -6.07 -1.00 0.43
CA ARG A 3 -6.84 0.10 -0.14
C ARG A 3 -6.23 1.43 0.29
N LEU A 4 -5.93 2.29 -0.68
CA LEU A 4 -5.50 3.66 -0.47
C LEU A 4 -6.55 4.62 -1.02
N ARG A 5 -7.00 5.58 -0.21
CA ARG A 5 -8.01 6.57 -0.61
C ARG A 5 -7.61 7.98 -0.17
N PRO A 6 -7.92 9.04 -0.93
CA PRO A 6 -7.73 10.41 -0.47
C PRO A 6 -8.63 10.71 0.73
N SER A 7 -8.16 11.52 1.68
CA SER A 7 -8.94 11.94 2.86
C SER A 7 -10.03 12.95 2.50
N ARG A 8 -9.90 13.67 1.38
CA ARG A 8 -10.91 14.61 0.86
C ARG A 8 -11.40 14.16 -0.52
N THR A 9 -12.67 14.39 -0.81
CA THR A 9 -13.24 14.10 -2.13
C THR A 9 -12.69 15.10 -3.13
N VAL A 10 -11.75 14.66 -3.97
CA VAL A 10 -11.21 15.47 -5.06
C VAL A 10 -12.07 15.19 -6.32
N PRO A 11 -12.59 16.19 -7.05
CA PRO A 11 -13.54 16.00 -8.16
C PRO A 11 -13.06 15.01 -9.21
N ALA A 12 -13.98 14.19 -9.73
CA ALA A 12 -13.69 13.07 -10.62
C ALA A 12 -13.12 13.53 -11.97
N GLN A 13 -11.81 13.50 -12.10
CA GLN A 13 -11.11 13.39 -13.38
C GLN A 13 -9.99 12.38 -13.18
N ASP A 14 -10.07 11.25 -13.90
CA ASP A 14 -8.94 10.39 -14.23
C ASP A 14 -8.02 10.02 -13.03
N LYS A 15 -8.56 9.26 -12.07
CA LYS A 15 -7.85 9.02 -10.80
C LYS A 15 -7.43 7.59 -10.61
N LEU A 16 -6.14 7.47 -10.28
CA LEU A 16 -5.52 6.31 -9.65
C LEU A 16 -6.27 5.83 -8.39
N TYR A 17 -7.02 6.71 -7.75
CA TYR A 17 -7.62 6.47 -6.45
C TYR A 17 -9.14 6.26 -6.50
N PRO A 18 -9.68 5.34 -5.67
CA PRO A 18 -8.97 4.53 -4.69
C PRO A 18 -8.09 3.45 -5.35
N LEU A 19 -6.86 3.32 -4.89
CA LEU A 19 -5.95 2.27 -5.32
C LEU A 19 -6.22 1.04 -4.46
N GLU A 20 -6.79 0.00 -5.07
CA GLU A 20 -7.21 -1.24 -4.39
C GLU A 20 -6.58 -2.46 -5.04
N PHE A 21 -5.83 -3.25 -4.26
CA PHE A 21 -5.16 -4.44 -4.76
C PHE A 21 -4.99 -5.51 -3.67
N PHE A 22 -4.66 -6.73 -4.11
CA PHE A 22 -4.39 -7.87 -3.24
C PHE A 22 -2.91 -8.24 -3.30
N ILE A 23 -2.36 -8.64 -2.16
CA ILE A 23 -1.04 -9.27 -2.11
C ILE A 23 -1.27 -10.77 -1.92
N GLY A 24 -0.89 -11.56 -2.92
CA GLY A 24 -0.99 -13.02 -2.90
C GLY A 24 0.10 -13.73 -2.09
N ALA A 25 0.78 -13.02 -1.18
CA ALA A 25 1.93 -13.53 -0.44
C ALA A 25 1.76 -13.31 1.07
N THR A 26 2.46 -14.12 1.87
CA THR A 26 2.44 -14.02 3.34
C THR A 26 3.25 -12.80 3.80
N PRO A 27 2.72 -11.99 4.74
CA PRO A 27 3.46 -10.86 5.32
C PRO A 27 4.78 -11.24 6.01
N LEU A 28 5.63 -10.25 6.25
CA LEU A 28 6.91 -10.40 6.96
C LEU A 28 6.71 -10.96 8.37
N SER A 29 7.58 -11.90 8.76
CA SER A 29 7.67 -12.38 10.13
C SER A 29 8.41 -11.40 11.03
N LEU A 30 8.25 -11.54 12.36
CA LEU A 30 9.00 -10.78 13.37
C LEU A 30 10.53 -10.87 13.23
N GLN A 31 11.03 -11.97 12.67
CA GLN A 31 12.47 -12.26 12.54
C GLN A 31 12.99 -12.00 11.12
N ALA A 32 12.24 -11.27 10.29
CA ALA A 32 12.63 -11.01 8.92
C ALA A 32 13.93 -10.18 8.85
N ASN A 33 14.87 -10.62 8.02
CA ASN A 33 16.10 -9.87 7.73
C ASN A 33 15.85 -8.82 6.62
N ALA A 34 16.86 -7.98 6.35
CA ALA A 34 16.77 -6.92 5.35
C ALA A 34 16.44 -7.44 3.94
N ALA A 35 16.97 -8.61 3.56
CA ALA A 35 16.68 -9.21 2.25
C ALA A 35 15.22 -9.67 2.14
N SER A 36 14.67 -10.26 3.20
CA SER A 36 13.26 -10.62 3.28
C SER A 36 12.37 -9.38 3.20
N LYS A 37 12.72 -8.29 3.93
CA LYS A 37 12.00 -7.00 3.83
C LYS A 37 12.02 -6.47 2.40
N ALA A 38 13.18 -6.44 1.75
CA ALA A 38 13.31 -5.95 0.38
C ALA A 38 12.46 -6.78 -0.60
N ARG A 39 12.53 -8.11 -0.52
CA ARG A 39 11.71 -9.00 -1.35
C ARG A 39 10.21 -8.79 -1.14
N TRP A 40 9.80 -8.59 0.11
CA TRP A 40 8.41 -8.27 0.43
C TRP A 40 7.98 -6.95 -0.20
N MET A 41 8.78 -5.89 -0.06
CA MET A 41 8.48 -4.59 -0.68
C MET A 41 8.35 -4.69 -2.20
N GLU A 42 9.22 -5.46 -2.88
CA GLU A 42 9.09 -5.69 -4.32
C GLU A 42 7.80 -6.45 -4.68
N THR A 43 7.35 -7.36 -3.82
CA THR A 43 6.06 -8.04 -4.00
C THR A 43 4.89 -7.04 -3.91
N VAL A 44 4.93 -6.13 -2.93
CA VAL A 44 3.92 -5.06 -2.78
C VAL A 44 3.94 -4.12 -3.98
N LYS A 45 5.13 -3.68 -4.41
CA LYS A 45 5.32 -2.81 -5.58
C LYS A 45 4.77 -3.44 -6.85
N GLY A 46 5.08 -4.70 -7.10
CA GLY A 46 4.60 -5.41 -8.29
C GLY A 46 3.08 -5.51 -8.32
N ALA A 47 2.46 -5.84 -7.18
CA ALA A 47 0.99 -5.90 -7.07
C ALA A 47 0.33 -4.52 -7.26
N ALA A 48 0.90 -3.48 -6.66
CA ALA A 48 0.43 -2.11 -6.82
C ALA A 48 0.57 -1.65 -8.27
N ARG A 49 1.76 -1.79 -8.88
CA ARG A 49 2.03 -1.43 -10.27
C ARG A 49 1.08 -2.13 -11.24
N GLY A 50 0.88 -3.44 -11.09
CA GLY A 50 -0.06 -4.17 -11.94
C GLY A 50 -1.49 -3.64 -11.84
N ARG A 51 -1.91 -3.16 -10.66
CA ARG A 51 -3.22 -2.50 -10.51
C ARG A 51 -3.24 -1.11 -11.15
N ILE A 52 -2.18 -0.32 -10.96
CA ILE A 52 -2.05 1.03 -11.53
C ILE A 52 -2.15 0.95 -13.05
N ASP A 53 -1.33 0.10 -13.67
CA ASP A 53 -1.25 -0.04 -15.13
C ASP A 53 -2.58 -0.54 -15.72
N ALA A 54 -3.34 -1.35 -14.98
CA ALA A 54 -4.66 -1.81 -15.38
C ALA A 54 -5.78 -0.76 -15.22
N THR A 55 -5.54 0.32 -14.46
CA THR A 55 -6.56 1.33 -14.16
C THR A 55 -6.29 2.63 -14.89
N TYR A 56 -5.03 2.96 -15.15
CA TYR A 56 -4.67 4.33 -15.51
C TYR A 56 -3.41 4.43 -16.40
N GLU A 57 -3.59 4.99 -17.61
CA GLU A 57 -2.51 5.14 -18.61
C GLU A 57 -1.57 6.33 -18.36
N LEU A 58 -2.00 7.37 -17.61
CA LEU A 58 -1.23 8.61 -17.40
C LEU A 58 -1.01 8.92 -15.90
N GLY A 59 -0.13 8.15 -15.27
CA GLY A 59 0.11 8.07 -13.81
C GLY A 59 0.52 9.36 -13.07
N PHE A 60 -0.41 10.29 -12.87
CA PHE A 60 -0.25 11.35 -11.87
C PHE A 60 -0.56 10.82 -10.47
N VAL A 61 0.42 10.96 -9.58
CA VAL A 61 0.28 10.72 -8.14
C VAL A 61 -0.37 11.97 -7.53
N ASP A 62 -1.42 11.78 -6.73
CA ASP A 62 -2.11 12.89 -6.09
C ASP A 62 -1.28 13.46 -4.92
N GLU A 63 -1.36 14.77 -4.73
CA GLU A 63 -0.74 15.49 -3.63
C GLU A 63 -1.82 15.79 -2.60
N GLY A 64 -2.07 14.83 -1.72
CA GLY A 64 -3.10 14.98 -0.72
C GLY A 64 -2.91 14.04 0.45
N PRO A 65 -3.60 14.29 1.57
CA PRO A 65 -3.65 13.32 2.63
C PRO A 65 -4.40 12.06 2.20
N PHE A 66 -3.91 10.89 2.62
CA PHE A 66 -4.49 9.59 2.32
C PHE A 66 -4.80 8.79 3.59
N CYS A 67 -5.79 7.91 3.45
CA CYS A 67 -6.08 6.84 4.40
C CYS A 67 -5.71 5.50 3.78
N LEU A 68 -4.93 4.71 4.52
CA LEU A 68 -4.52 3.35 4.16
C LEU A 68 -5.33 2.33 4.97
N THR A 69 -5.91 1.36 4.28
CA THR A 69 -6.59 0.21 4.89
C THR A 69 -5.88 -1.07 4.45
N ILE A 70 -5.47 -1.88 5.42
CA ILE A 70 -4.81 -3.17 5.21
C ILE A 70 -5.70 -4.22 5.86
N SER A 71 -6.33 -5.07 5.06
CA SER A 71 -7.20 -6.14 5.59
C SER A 71 -6.60 -7.50 5.29
N SER A 72 -6.37 -8.32 6.31
CA SER A 72 -5.99 -9.72 6.14
C SER A 72 -7.22 -10.62 6.10
N SER A 73 -7.26 -11.54 5.13
CA SER A 73 -8.32 -12.55 5.02
C SER A 73 -8.05 -13.79 5.88
N ARG A 74 -7.00 -13.80 6.69
CA ARG A 74 -6.68 -14.89 7.61
C ARG A 74 -7.18 -14.51 9.00
N ASP A 75 -7.94 -15.38 9.64
CA ASP A 75 -8.36 -15.29 11.06
C ASP A 75 -7.18 -15.43 12.05
N ALA A 76 -5.95 -15.57 11.56
CA ALA A 76 -4.77 -15.60 12.39
C ALA A 76 -4.31 -14.15 12.66
N PRO A 77 -4.13 -13.73 13.93
CA PRO A 77 -3.54 -12.44 14.24
C PRO A 77 -2.21 -12.33 13.49
N MET A 78 -1.96 -11.18 12.87
CA MET A 78 -0.70 -10.91 12.20
C MET A 78 0.46 -11.26 13.15
N MET A 79 1.12 -12.40 12.95
CA MET A 79 2.30 -12.81 13.72
C MET A 79 3.52 -12.03 13.22
N GLY A 80 3.48 -10.74 13.49
CA GLY A 80 4.37 -9.67 13.08
C GLY A 80 3.97 -8.47 13.92
N GLY A 81 4.93 -7.70 14.45
CA GLY A 81 4.58 -6.40 15.02
C GLY A 81 3.88 -5.62 13.92
N THR A 82 2.70 -5.05 14.19
CA THR A 82 1.90 -4.34 13.19
C THR A 82 2.75 -3.36 12.37
N ASP A 83 3.72 -2.69 13.02
CA ASP A 83 4.70 -1.82 12.38
C ASP A 83 5.61 -2.52 11.35
N ASN A 84 6.09 -3.73 11.65
CA ASN A 84 6.92 -4.53 10.74
C ASN A 84 6.21 -4.93 9.44
N ILE A 85 4.88 -4.84 9.41
CA ILE A 85 4.07 -5.12 8.21
C ILE A 85 3.64 -3.81 7.55
N VAL A 86 3.11 -2.86 8.33
CA VAL A 86 2.59 -1.59 7.84
C VAL A 86 3.69 -0.75 7.20
N LYS A 87 4.82 -0.55 7.88
CA LYS A 87 5.87 0.36 7.40
C LYS A 87 6.48 -0.10 6.07
N PRO A 88 6.85 -1.37 5.86
CA PRO A 88 7.30 -1.83 4.55
C PRO A 88 6.25 -1.73 3.44
N ILE A 89 4.96 -1.88 3.77
CA ILE A 89 3.88 -1.64 2.80
C ILE A 89 3.87 -0.15 2.39
N MET A 90 3.99 0.76 3.37
CA MET A 90 4.02 2.19 3.10
C MET A 90 5.26 2.58 2.27
N ASP A 91 6.44 2.13 2.69
CA ASP A 91 7.71 2.35 1.99
C ASP A 91 7.65 1.86 0.52
N ALA A 92 6.98 0.73 0.28
CA ALA A 92 6.82 0.17 -1.06
C ALA A 92 5.93 1.01 -1.99
N LEU A 93 5.02 1.82 -1.44
CA LEU A 93 4.06 2.61 -2.21
C LEU A 93 4.54 4.03 -2.54
N ILE A 94 5.66 4.45 -1.96
CA ILE A 94 6.32 5.72 -2.29
C ILE A 94 6.70 5.75 -3.77
N HIS A 95 6.40 6.86 -4.45
CA HIS A 95 6.53 7.10 -5.90
C HIS A 95 5.67 6.21 -6.80
N LEU A 96 4.83 5.33 -6.24
CA LEU A 96 3.80 4.59 -6.97
C LEU A 96 2.42 5.18 -6.73
N ALA A 97 2.11 5.50 -5.48
CA ALA A 97 0.78 5.90 -5.05
C ALA A 97 0.77 7.18 -4.20
N TYR A 98 1.91 7.67 -3.74
CA TYR A 98 2.11 8.96 -3.07
C TYR A 98 3.61 9.28 -3.04
N ASN A 99 3.98 10.53 -2.81
CA ASN A 99 5.39 10.96 -2.85
C ASN A 99 6.12 10.84 -1.50
N ASP A 100 5.40 10.92 -0.38
CA ASP A 100 5.94 10.81 0.97
C ASP A 100 4.93 10.06 1.85
N ASP A 101 5.40 9.18 2.72
CA ASP A 101 4.52 8.42 3.62
C ASP A 101 3.93 9.29 4.73
N ARG A 102 4.48 10.49 4.94
CA ARG A 102 3.86 11.57 5.74
C ARG A 102 2.51 12.03 5.20
N SER A 103 2.20 11.75 3.94
CA SER A 103 0.87 11.99 3.39
C SER A 103 -0.17 11.00 3.93
N ILE A 104 0.21 9.92 4.60
CA ILE A 104 -0.72 8.98 5.23
C ILE A 104 -1.15 9.50 6.61
N GLU A 105 -2.39 9.97 6.73
CA GLU A 105 -2.94 10.50 8.00
C GLU A 105 -3.52 9.39 8.88
N ARG A 106 -3.92 8.27 8.28
CA ARG A 106 -4.57 7.17 8.99
C ARG A 106 -4.24 5.83 8.36
N VAL A 107 -3.87 4.89 9.22
CA VAL A 107 -3.76 3.47 8.89
C VAL A 107 -4.81 2.68 9.67
N VAL A 108 -5.54 1.82 8.98
CA VAL A 108 -6.48 0.84 9.57
C VAL A 108 -5.99 -0.55 9.19
N VAL A 109 -5.82 -1.43 10.16
CA VAL A 109 -5.36 -2.82 9.99
C VAL A 109 -6.42 -3.78 10.54
#